data_AF-A0A656JJZ1-F1
#
_entry.id   AF-A0A656JJZ1-F1
#
_cell.length_a   1.000
_cell.length_b   1.000
_cell.length_c   1.000
_cell.angle_alpha   90.00
_cell.angle_beta   90.00
_cell.angle_gamma   90.00
#
_symmetry.space_group_name_H-M   'P 1'
#
loop_
_entity.id
_entity.type
_entity.pdbx_description
1 polymer ?
#
loop_
_entity_poly.entity_id
_entity_poly.type
_entity_poly.pdbx_seq_one_letter_code
_entity_poly.pdbx_strand_id
1 'polypeptide(L)'
;ALPLVQLAVALEKMGDKPRADLALTAGLAVGRKNEWLADYGSSLRDQALILALLEENDIAKDKRDERLFALADEVAASRYLSTQESNSL
;
A
#
# COMPACT_ATOMS: atom_id res chain seq x y z
N ALA A 1 -1.96 -1.66 -7.04
CA ALA A 1 -0.93 -1.97 -6.03
C ALA A 1 -1.58 -2.55 -4.77
N LEU A 2 -2.36 -1.73 -4.05
CA LEU A 2 -2.95 -2.06 -2.74
C LEU A 2 -3.73 -3.40 -2.67
N PRO A 3 -4.61 -3.75 -3.64
CA PRO A 3 -5.36 -5.01 -3.55
C PRO A 3 -4.49 -6.28 -3.50
N LEU A 4 -3.31 -6.26 -4.13
CA LEU A 4 -2.38 -7.39 -4.10
C LEU A 4 -1.69 -7.51 -2.74
N VAL A 5 -1.39 -6.39 -2.07
CA VAL A 5 -0.84 -6.39 -0.72
C VAL A 5 -1.88 -6.88 0.29
N GLN A 6 -3.13 -6.42 0.16
CA GLN A 6 -4.25 -6.94 0.96
C GLN A 6 -4.43 -8.45 0.78
N LEU A 7 -4.38 -8.93 -0.47
CA LEU A 7 -4.44 -10.35 -0.78
C LEU A 7 -3.27 -11.12 -0.19
N ALA A 8 -2.05 -10.58 -0.22
CA ALA A 8 -0.89 -11.20 0.38
C ALA A 8 -1.07 -11.42 1.88
N VAL A 9 -1.51 -10.39 2.60
CA VAL A 9 -1.81 -10.45 4.04
C VAL A 9 -2.89 -11.51 4.32
N ALA A 10 -3.96 -11.54 3.50
CA ALA A 10 -5.02 -12.53 3.64
C ALA A 10 -4.50 -13.96 3.44
N LEU A 11 -3.73 -14.21 2.38
CA LEU A 11 -3.15 -15.52 2.08
C LEU A 11 -2.20 -16.00 3.20
N GLU A 12 -1.36 -15.10 3.73
CA GLU A 12 -0.46 -15.44 4.84
C GLU A 12 -1.24 -15.81 6.10
N LYS A 13 -2.28 -15.04 6.46
CA LYS A 13 -3.16 -15.36 7.60
C LYS A 13 -3.91 -16.69 7.41
N MET A 14 -4.15 -17.10 6.17
CA MET A 14 -4.78 -18.39 5.84
C MET A 14 -3.78 -19.56 5.69
N GLY A 15 -2.47 -19.30 5.84
CA GLY A 15 -1.42 -20.31 5.78
C GLY A 15 -0.85 -20.60 4.38
N ASP A 16 -1.26 -19.86 3.34
CA ASP A 16 -0.73 -20.01 1.98
C ASP A 16 0.47 -19.07 1.74
N LYS A 17 1.58 -19.36 2.42
CA LYS A 17 2.79 -18.53 2.37
C LYS A 17 3.38 -18.35 0.96
N PRO A 18 3.51 -19.40 0.11
CA PRO A 18 4.09 -19.23 -1.23
C PRO A 18 3.30 -18.24 -2.10
N ARG A 19 1.96 -18.27 -2.04
CA ARG A 19 1.14 -17.31 -2.79
C ARG A 19 1.13 -15.93 -2.15
N ALA A 20 1.20 -15.85 -0.81
CA ALA A 20 1.33 -14.59 -0.11
C ALA A 20 2.60 -13.84 -0.54
N ASP A 21 3.76 -14.51 -0.55
CA ASP A 21 5.04 -13.91 -0.95
C ASP A 21 5.02 -13.43 -2.42
N LEU A 22 4.37 -14.21 -3.32
CA LEU A 22 4.18 -13.82 -4.72
C LEU A 22 3.29 -12.58 -4.86
N ALA A 23 2.14 -12.57 -4.17
CA ALA A 23 1.21 -11.45 -4.19
C ALA A 23 1.84 -10.17 -3.60
N LEU A 24 2.62 -10.31 -2.52
CA LEU A 24 3.34 -9.20 -1.89
C LEU A 24 4.36 -8.61 -2.87
N THR A 25 5.20 -9.45 -3.46
CA THR A 25 6.22 -9.02 -4.43
C THR A 25 5.57 -8.27 -5.60
N ALA A 26 4.50 -8.82 -6.16
CA ALA A 26 3.76 -8.17 -7.24
C ALA A 26 3.10 -6.86 -6.78
N GLY A 27 2.48 -6.84 -5.59
CA GLY A 27 1.82 -5.67 -5.04
C GLY A 27 2.76 -4.50 -4.78
N LEU A 28 3.99 -4.79 -4.34
CA LEU A 28 5.02 -3.77 -4.09
C LEU A 28 5.69 -3.24 -5.37
N ALA A 29 5.72 -4.04 -6.44
CA ALA A 29 6.30 -3.64 -7.73
C ALA A 29 5.33 -2.84 -8.62
N VAL A 30 4.02 -2.96 -8.41
CA VAL A 30 3.01 -2.31 -9.25
C VAL A 30 2.72 -0.89 -8.75
N GLY A 31 2.92 0.11 -9.59
CA GLY A 31 2.41 1.46 -9.38
C GLY A 31 0.92 1.59 -9.73
N ARG A 32 0.20 2.52 -9.10
CA ARG A 32 -1.16 2.87 -9.48
C ARG A 32 -1.15 3.61 -10.83
N LYS A 33 -2.04 3.24 -11.75
CA LYS A 33 -2.23 3.96 -13.02
C LYS A 33 -3.17 5.14 -12.83
N ASN A 34 -3.05 6.15 -13.69
CA ASN A 34 -3.94 7.31 -13.70
C ASN A 34 -5.28 6.99 -14.40
N GLU A 35 -6.02 6.03 -13.85
CA GLU A 35 -7.31 5.57 -14.34
C GLU A 35 -8.34 5.60 -13.20
N TRP A 36 -9.61 5.89 -13.51
CA TRP A 36 -10.68 5.83 -12.52
C TRP A 36 -11.09 4.38 -12.28
N LEU A 37 -10.76 3.86 -11.09
CA LEU A 37 -11.02 2.47 -10.70
C LEU A 37 -12.28 2.29 -9.83
N ALA A 38 -13.04 3.36 -9.58
CA ALA A 38 -14.22 3.38 -8.68
C ALA A 38 -13.95 2.88 -7.25
N ASP A 39 -12.69 2.85 -6.83
CA ASP A 39 -12.25 2.39 -5.51
C ASP A 39 -12.02 3.54 -4.53
N TYR A 40 -12.33 4.79 -4.91
CA TYR A 40 -12.02 6.02 -4.17
C TYR A 40 -10.53 6.16 -3.82
N GLY A 41 -9.66 5.63 -4.68
CA GLY A 41 -8.23 5.58 -4.43
C GLY A 41 -7.40 6.60 -5.20
N SER A 42 -6.24 6.88 -4.63
CA SER A 42 -5.15 7.66 -5.21
C SER A 42 -3.82 6.96 -4.91
N SER A 43 -2.73 7.43 -5.54
CA SER A 43 -1.38 6.92 -5.25
C SER A 43 -1.04 7.13 -3.78
N LEU A 44 -1.23 8.35 -3.26
CA LEU A 44 -1.03 8.69 -1.85
C LEU A 44 -1.79 7.76 -0.91
N ARG A 45 -3.11 7.59 -1.11
CA ARG A 45 -3.93 6.69 -0.28
C ARG A 45 -3.41 5.26 -0.32
N ASP A 46 -3.11 4.75 -1.53
CA ASP A 46 -2.64 3.37 -1.70
C ASP A 46 -1.28 3.16 -1.02
N GLN A 47 -0.35 4.12 -1.08
CA GLN A 47 0.94 4.03 -0.41
C GLN A 47 0.79 4.04 1.12
N ALA A 48 -0.05 4.92 1.64
CA ALA A 48 -0.31 5.01 3.08
C ALA A 48 -0.91 3.70 3.64
N LEU A 49 -1.94 3.17 2.97
CA LEU A 49 -2.55 1.89 3.36
C LEU A 49 -1.61 0.70 3.18
N ILE A 50 -0.78 0.70 2.13
CA ILE A 50 0.25 -0.33 1.97
C ILE A 50 1.22 -0.27 3.15
N LEU A 51 1.76 0.90 3.48
CA LEU A 51 2.70 1.06 4.59
C LEU A 51 2.09 0.57 5.92
N ALA A 52 0.85 0.96 6.22
CA ALA A 52 0.12 0.49 7.39
C ALA A 52 -0.02 -1.05 7.43
N LEU A 53 -0.37 -1.68 6.31
CA LEU A 53 -0.46 -3.14 6.22
C LEU A 53 0.89 -3.83 6.44
N LEU A 54 1.98 -3.25 5.93
CA LEU A 54 3.34 -3.80 6.13
C LEU A 54 3.75 -3.74 7.60
N GLU A 55 3.47 -2.62 8.28
CA GLU A 55 3.75 -2.42 9.70
C GLU A 55 2.91 -3.36 10.59
N GLU A 56 1.59 -3.36 10.40
CA GLU A 56 0.65 -4.13 11.25
C GLU A 56 0.89 -5.65 11.19
N ASN A 57 1.34 -6.16 10.03
CA ASN A 57 1.56 -7.60 9.83
C ASN A 57 3.03 -8.01 9.93
N ASP A 58 3.90 -7.09 10.30
CA ASP A 58 5.35 -7.29 10.44
C ASP A 58 6.08 -7.86 9.19
N ILE A 59 5.65 -7.47 7.99
CA ILE A 59 6.22 -7.91 6.70
C ILE A 59 7.02 -6.81 5.97
N ALA A 60 7.92 -7.20 5.07
CA ALA A 60 8.72 -6.33 4.21
C ALA A 60 9.41 -5.13 4.91
N LYS A 61 10.04 -5.38 6.07
CA LYS A 61 10.71 -4.35 6.91
C LYS A 61 11.68 -3.47 6.14
N ASP A 62 12.43 -4.06 5.21
CA ASP A 62 13.43 -3.39 4.38
C ASP A 62 12.83 -2.39 3.38
N LYS A 63 11.50 -2.39 3.20
CA LYS A 63 10.78 -1.48 2.29
C LYS A 63 9.99 -0.38 3.00
N ARG A 64 9.85 -0.43 4.33
CA ARG A 64 8.98 0.48 5.06
C ARG A 64 9.54 1.90 5.11
N ASP A 65 10.83 2.06 5.42
CA ASP A 65 11.48 3.37 5.49
C ASP A 65 11.44 4.12 4.15
N GLU A 66 11.81 3.46 3.05
CA GLU A 66 11.75 4.05 1.70
C GLU A 66 10.34 4.54 1.37
N ARG A 67 9.31 3.76 1.70
CA ARG A 67 7.91 4.11 1.46
C ARG A 67 7.43 5.23 2.36
N LEU A 68 7.85 5.24 3.63
CA LEU A 68 7.52 6.30 4.58
C LEU A 68 8.04 7.66 4.08
N PHE A 69 9.30 7.71 3.63
CA PHE A 69 9.86 8.94 3.09
C PHE A 69 9.17 9.37 1.80
N ALA A 70 8.93 8.45 0.86
CA ALA A 70 8.20 8.76 -0.37
C ALA A 70 6.77 9.27 -0.10
N LEU A 71 6.07 8.67 0.87
CA LEU A 71 4.74 9.11 1.29
C LEU A 71 4.78 10.51 1.92
N ALA A 72 5.78 10.78 2.78
CA ALA A 72 5.95 12.10 3.41
C ALA A 72 6.15 13.19 2.35
N ASP A 73 6.95 12.92 1.32
CA ASP A 73 7.15 13.84 0.19
C ASP A 73 5.84 14.06 -0.60
N GLU A 74 5.06 13.01 -0.87
CA GLU A 74 3.79 13.11 -1.59
C GLU A 74 2.74 13.91 -0.79
N VAL A 75 2.69 13.71 0.53
CA VAL A 75 1.84 14.50 1.44
C VAL A 75 2.27 15.97 1.46
N ALA A 76 3.57 16.25 1.57
CA ALA A 76 4.09 17.62 1.59
C ALA A 76 3.82 18.37 0.26
N ALA A 77 3.82 17.66 -0.86
CA ALA A 77 3.51 18.22 -2.18
C ALA A 77 1.99 18.42 -2.41
N SER A 78 1.14 17.82 -1.57
CA SER A 78 -0.32 17.83 -1.76
C SER A 78 -0.99 19.03 -1.11
N ARG A 79 -1.60 19.90 -1.91
CA ARG A 79 -2.32 21.09 -1.41
C ARG A 79 -3.64 20.74 -0.70
N TYR A 80 -4.31 19.70 -1.17
CA TYR A 80 -5.59 19.23 -0.64
C TYR A 80 -5.55 17.71 -0.57
N LEU A 81 -6.20 17.16 0.46
CA LEU A 81 -6.38 15.72 0.64
C LEU A 81 -7.88 15.43 0.66
N SER A 82 -8.28 14.36 -0.01
CA SER A 82 -9.62 13.79 0.13
C SER A 82 -9.79 13.17 1.52
N THR A 83 -11.04 12.93 1.94
CA THR A 83 -11.32 12.24 3.21
C THR A 83 -10.65 10.86 3.29
N GLN A 84 -10.59 10.14 2.17
CA GLN A 84 -9.97 8.80 2.14
C GLN A 84 -8.46 8.86 2.28
N GLU A 85 -7.81 9.88 1.71
CA GLU A 85 -6.37 10.12 1.88
C GLU A 85 -6.05 10.54 3.31
N SER A 86 -6.78 11.51 3.86
CA SER A 86 -6.58 11.96 5.25
C SER A 86 -6.78 10.85 6.28
N ASN A 87 -7.73 9.93 6.03
CA ASN A 87 -7.96 8.78 6.92
C ASN A 87 -6.88 7.70 6.82
N SER A 88 -6.10 7.67 5.74
CA SER A 88 -5.08 6.64 5.52
C SER A 88 -3.72 6.98 6.13
N LEU A 89 -3.51 8.24 6.53
CA LEU A 89 -2.30 8.75 7.19
C LEU A 89 -2.37 8.57 8.71
#